data_AF-A0A2L2WVM6-F1
#
_entry.id   AF-A0A2L2WVM6-F1
#
_cell.length_a   1.000
_cell.length_b   1.000
_cell.length_c   1.000
_cell.angle_alpha   90.00
_cell.angle_beta   90.00
_cell.angle_gamma   90.00
#
_symmetry.space_group_name_H-M   'P 1'
#
loop_
_entity.id
_entity.type
_entity.pdbx_description
1 polymer ?
#
loop_
_entity_poly.entity_id
_entity_poly.type
_entity_poly.pdbx_seq_one_letter_code
_entity_poly.pdbx_strand_id
1 'polypeptide(L)'
;MNNDNIVKIGTALKWRNTFDITKKYYQENVVTVCGCVFRCKVLQAQGKSPVTITDNQGHIVYTNTDVWDVLVDMAYYYNFAVDTKKLTQETLDYVKQLDKAIKKQQEEIHAIQEDDKKQWEHINAIEKTNEEQQREIDSVLDTISCFSEGIWIDTLLWSNETVWDNNKYAITDDLQRQINELTDHHNKDITDINNHIDQHEKDQKIYQDTTDAKLLVLALGAKTTLSLTPNVVHKGVETNITLRAKVNIDDDIDNLSIYQGQRLVDSSKVQNLSHQMPISTDVDVLFRAETEYKGLILPASITLYARYPIYCGFGATVLDIKNSSHQISARTSAAGNYRTINTKNNQRYYILVPVDIAALSDFTMGGAPYVMNSRKQTFDNVEYKIYESGAVYNAGAEVNITAK
;
A
#
# COMPACT_ATOMS: atom_id res chain seq x y z
N MET A 1 41.75 42.18 -3.03
CA MET A 1 41.31 41.39 -4.19
C MET A 1 40.82 40.05 -3.64
N ASN A 2 39.52 39.95 -3.38
CA ASN A 2 38.91 38.70 -2.90
C ASN A 2 38.47 37.89 -4.13
N ASN A 3 38.89 36.63 -4.19
CA ASN A 3 38.57 35.70 -5.26
C ASN A 3 37.20 35.06 -4.94
N ASP A 4 36.12 35.59 -5.53
CA ASP A 4 34.73 35.18 -5.28
C ASP A 4 34.27 33.93 -6.07
N ASN A 5 35.21 33.10 -6.55
CA ASN A 5 34.89 31.86 -7.29
C ASN A 5 34.89 30.60 -6.42
N ILE A 6 34.37 30.66 -5.19
CA ILE A 6 34.20 29.47 -4.34
C ILE A 6 32.71 29.12 -4.26
N VAL A 7 32.28 28.16 -5.08
CA VAL A 7 30.96 27.53 -4.95
C VAL A 7 31.08 26.39 -3.93
N LYS A 8 30.49 26.57 -2.76
CA LYS A 8 30.40 25.54 -1.69
C LYS A 8 29.38 24.47 -2.08
N ILE A 9 29.84 23.32 -2.55
CA ILE A 9 28.98 22.15 -2.78
C ILE A 9 29.25 21.11 -1.68
N GLY A 10 28.60 21.29 -0.54
CA GLY A 10 28.58 20.32 0.57
C GLY A 10 29.75 20.39 1.56
N THR A 11 29.54 19.76 2.72
CA THR A 11 30.53 19.63 3.81
C THR A 11 30.92 18.15 3.92
N ALA A 12 32.22 17.83 3.90
CA ALA A 12 32.67 16.45 4.06
C ALA A 12 32.24 15.87 5.44
N LEU A 13 31.69 14.66 5.44
CA LEU A 13 31.27 13.98 6.68
C LEU A 13 32.49 13.58 7.53
N LYS A 14 32.50 14.09 8.76
CA LYS A 14 33.55 14.02 9.76
C LYS A 14 33.74 12.57 10.26
N TRP A 15 34.83 11.90 9.92
CA TRP A 15 35.23 10.67 10.62
C TRP A 15 36.33 10.98 11.65
N ARG A 16 36.00 10.85 12.94
CA ARG A 16 36.95 10.97 14.08
C ARG A 16 37.73 12.30 14.21
N ASN A 17 37.08 13.44 13.96
CA ASN A 17 37.58 14.78 14.33
C ASN A 17 38.95 15.22 13.76
N THR A 18 39.51 14.57 12.73
CA THR A 18 40.77 15.04 12.14
C THR A 18 40.70 14.97 10.61
N PHE A 19 40.76 16.12 9.95
CA PHE A 19 40.92 16.18 8.50
C PHE A 19 42.40 15.98 8.18
N ASP A 20 42.73 14.85 7.58
CA ASP A 20 44.09 14.62 7.10
C ASP A 20 44.26 15.35 5.76
N ILE A 21 44.83 16.55 5.82
CA ILE A 21 45.17 17.40 4.65
C ILE A 21 46.16 16.73 3.69
N THR A 22 46.83 15.65 4.14
CA THR A 22 47.78 14.90 3.32
C THR A 22 47.15 13.69 2.63
N LYS A 23 45.92 13.32 3.01
CA LYS A 23 45.23 12.13 2.50
C LYS A 23 44.47 12.45 1.20
N LYS A 24 44.75 11.68 0.16
CA LYS A 24 44.00 11.72 -1.11
C LYS A 24 42.68 10.96 -0.94
N TYR A 25 41.55 11.60 -1.24
CA TYR A 25 40.20 10.98 -1.18
C TYR A 25 39.81 10.28 -2.49
N TYR A 26 40.81 9.98 -3.31
CA TYR A 26 40.70 9.29 -4.58
C TYR A 26 41.48 7.98 -4.50
N GLN A 27 40.84 6.87 -4.85
CA GLN A 27 41.50 5.58 -4.97
C GLN A 27 41.17 4.95 -6.31
N GLU A 28 42.23 4.73 -7.11
CA GLU A 28 42.27 4.05 -8.40
C GLU A 28 41.39 4.66 -9.50
N ASN A 29 40.05 4.67 -9.35
CA ASN A 29 39.07 5.27 -10.28
C ASN A 29 37.74 5.68 -9.59
N VAL A 30 37.72 5.81 -8.25
CA VAL A 30 36.51 6.07 -7.48
C VAL A 30 36.67 7.35 -6.64
N VAL A 31 35.67 8.23 -6.71
CA VAL A 31 35.57 9.45 -5.88
C VAL A 31 34.35 9.31 -4.98
N THR A 32 34.53 9.55 -3.67
CA THR A 32 33.42 9.57 -2.71
C THR A 32 33.16 11.01 -2.28
N VAL A 33 31.96 11.53 -2.58
CA VAL A 33 31.53 12.89 -2.18
C VAL A 33 30.18 12.77 -1.48
N CYS A 34 30.08 13.28 -0.25
CA CYS A 34 28.82 13.34 0.52
C CYS A 34 28.07 12.00 0.63
N GLY A 35 28.77 10.87 0.74
CA GLY A 35 28.17 9.54 0.85
C GLY A 35 27.80 8.87 -0.47
N CYS A 36 27.95 9.56 -1.60
CA CYS A 36 27.76 9.01 -2.95
C CYS A 36 29.09 8.56 -3.55
N VAL A 37 29.08 7.39 -4.21
CA VAL A 37 30.26 6.77 -4.84
C VAL A 37 30.19 6.97 -6.35
N PHE A 38 31.15 7.70 -6.91
CA PHE A 38 31.25 7.98 -8.34
C PHE A 38 32.43 7.23 -8.95
N ARG A 39 32.22 6.55 -10.09
CA ARG A 39 33.27 5.80 -10.80
C ARG A 39 33.66 6.55 -12.09
N CYS A 40 34.91 7.02 -12.17
CA CYS A 40 35.44 7.65 -13.37
C CYS A 40 35.76 6.57 -14.43
N LYS A 41 35.27 6.75 -15.66
CA LYS A 41 35.49 5.80 -16.77
C LYS A 41 36.57 6.23 -17.76
N VAL A 42 37.16 7.42 -17.59
CA VAL A 42 38.07 8.01 -18.61
C VAL A 42 39.52 7.64 -18.30
N LEU A 43 40.16 6.89 -19.20
CA LEU A 43 41.54 6.39 -19.07
C LEU A 43 42.59 7.52 -18.96
N GLN A 44 42.30 8.73 -19.45
CA GLN A 44 43.21 9.87 -19.42
C GLN A 44 43.40 10.50 -18.03
N ALA A 45 42.53 10.18 -17.07
CA ALA A 45 42.60 10.67 -15.69
C ALA A 45 43.28 9.69 -14.71
N GLN A 46 43.72 8.52 -15.20
CA GLN A 46 44.28 7.46 -14.36
C GLN A 46 45.59 7.92 -13.69
N GLY A 47 45.60 7.95 -12.35
CA GLY A 47 46.77 8.31 -11.53
C GLY A 47 46.91 9.78 -11.12
N LYS A 48 46.01 10.68 -11.57
CA LYS A 48 45.98 12.08 -11.12
C LYS A 48 44.92 12.27 -10.04
N SER A 49 45.24 12.98 -8.94
CA SER A 49 44.26 13.28 -7.88
C SER A 49 43.27 14.33 -8.38
N PRO A 50 41.96 14.02 -8.51
CA PRO A 50 40.97 14.95 -9.07
C PRO A 50 40.45 15.97 -8.06
N VAL A 51 40.72 15.75 -6.77
CA VAL A 51 40.15 16.48 -5.65
C VAL A 51 41.22 16.69 -4.57
N THR A 52 41.25 17.89 -3.98
CA THR A 52 42.07 18.22 -2.80
C THR A 52 41.26 19.05 -1.79
N ILE A 53 41.52 18.85 -0.50
CA ILE A 53 40.99 19.70 0.57
C ILE A 53 41.92 20.91 0.71
N THR A 54 41.38 22.11 0.56
CA THR A 54 42.20 23.33 0.53
C THR A 54 42.34 24.03 1.87
N ASP A 55 41.52 23.66 2.86
CA ASP A 55 41.58 24.23 4.20
C ASP A 55 40.99 23.31 5.28
N ASN A 56 41.19 23.70 6.53
CA ASN A 56 40.73 22.98 7.72
C ASN A 56 39.20 23.01 7.89
N GLN A 57 38.47 23.69 7.01
CA GLN A 57 37.01 23.77 7.01
C GLN A 57 36.37 22.73 6.07
N GLY A 58 37.19 21.93 5.38
CA GLY A 58 36.72 20.86 4.51
C GLY A 58 36.26 21.36 3.15
N HIS A 59 36.72 22.54 2.71
CA HIS A 59 36.45 23.01 1.36
C HIS A 59 37.22 22.16 0.35
N ILE A 60 36.51 21.76 -0.71
CA ILE A 60 36.97 20.83 -1.73
C ILE A 60 37.20 21.61 -3.01
N VAL A 61 38.40 21.49 -3.61
CA VAL A 61 38.69 22.02 -4.94
C VAL A 61 38.93 20.88 -5.91
N TYR A 62 38.23 20.93 -7.05
CA TYR A 62 38.44 20.04 -8.18
C TYR A 62 39.62 20.54 -9.01
N THR A 63 40.62 19.70 -9.20
CA THR A 63 41.88 20.08 -9.85
C THR A 63 41.96 19.60 -11.31
N ASN A 64 41.00 18.79 -11.76
CA ASN A 64 40.95 18.22 -13.11
C ASN A 64 39.58 18.46 -13.77
N THR A 65 39.58 19.29 -14.81
CA THR A 65 38.39 19.70 -15.58
C THR A 65 37.71 18.52 -16.28
N ASP A 66 38.46 17.51 -16.74
CA ASP A 66 37.87 16.36 -17.46
C ASP A 66 36.99 15.48 -16.55
N VAL A 67 37.27 15.49 -15.24
CA VAL A 67 36.48 14.75 -14.23
C VAL A 67 35.20 15.52 -13.88
N TRP A 68 35.20 16.84 -14.03
CA TRP A 68 34.04 17.70 -13.83
C TRP A 68 32.96 17.43 -14.88
N ASP A 69 33.34 17.34 -16.16
CA ASP A 69 32.40 17.13 -17.25
C ASP A 69 31.66 15.77 -17.13
N VAL A 70 32.35 14.71 -16.69
CA VAL A 70 31.75 13.39 -16.47
C VAL A 70 30.73 13.41 -15.32
N LEU A 71 31.00 14.17 -14.24
CA LEU A 71 30.08 14.30 -13.11
C LEU A 71 28.83 15.10 -13.50
N VAL A 72 29.00 16.15 -14.30
CA VAL A 72 27.89 16.98 -14.82
C VAL A 72 27.01 16.20 -15.77
N ASP A 73 27.58 15.43 -16.71
CA ASP A 73 26.82 14.61 -17.66
C ASP A 73 26.02 13.49 -16.99
N MET A 74 26.59 12.82 -15.98
CA MET A 74 25.87 11.79 -15.22
C MET A 74 24.75 12.39 -14.35
N ALA A 75 24.95 13.59 -13.80
CA ALA A 75 23.90 14.32 -13.08
C ALA A 75 22.76 14.78 -14.03
N TYR A 76 23.09 15.14 -15.27
CA TYR A 76 22.10 15.51 -16.30
C TYR A 76 21.23 14.31 -16.71
N TYR A 77 21.83 13.13 -16.90
CA TYR A 77 21.10 11.90 -17.25
C TYR A 77 20.19 11.38 -16.13
N TYR A 78 20.63 11.43 -14.87
CA TYR A 78 19.80 11.03 -13.72
C TYR A 78 18.61 11.97 -13.49
N ASN A 79 18.76 13.26 -13.77
CA ASN A 79 17.68 14.25 -13.64
C ASN A 79 16.67 14.24 -14.80
N PHE A 80 17.02 13.68 -15.97
CA PHE A 80 16.09 13.58 -17.11
C PHE A 80 15.24 12.30 -17.09
N ALA A 81 15.69 11.24 -16.42
CA ALA A 81 14.96 9.97 -16.30
C ALA A 81 13.88 9.98 -15.19
N VAL A 82 13.98 10.90 -14.23
CA VAL A 82 12.91 11.19 -13.26
C VAL A 82 12.12 12.36 -13.85
N ASP A 83 10.86 12.13 -14.24
CA ASP A 83 9.94 13.21 -14.66
C ASP A 83 9.58 14.07 -13.44
N THR A 84 10.55 14.89 -13.04
CA THR A 84 10.54 15.72 -11.83
C THR A 84 9.36 16.67 -11.83
N LYS A 85 8.84 17.10 -13.00
CA LYS A 85 7.66 17.95 -13.13
C LYS A 85 6.38 17.27 -12.67
N LYS A 86 6.20 15.99 -12.98
CA LYS A 86 5.01 15.22 -12.56
C LYS A 86 5.05 14.93 -11.06
N LEU A 87 6.22 14.54 -10.54
CA LEU A 87 6.43 14.32 -9.11
C LEU A 87 6.31 15.62 -8.30
N THR A 88 6.81 16.76 -8.80
CA THR A 88 6.63 18.05 -8.13
C THR A 88 5.17 18.48 -8.12
N GLN A 89 4.41 18.25 -9.19
CA GLN A 89 2.99 18.62 -9.21
C GLN A 89 2.17 17.82 -8.18
N GLU A 90 2.34 16.49 -8.13
CA GLU A 90 1.68 15.62 -7.15
C GLU A 90 2.08 16.00 -5.71
N THR A 91 3.37 16.28 -5.48
CA THR A 91 3.87 16.72 -4.17
C THR A 91 3.32 18.11 -3.79
N LEU A 92 3.24 19.04 -4.74
CA LEU A 92 2.72 20.40 -4.52
C LEU A 92 1.23 20.37 -4.16
N ASP A 93 0.46 19.51 -4.82
CA ASP A 93 -0.98 19.35 -4.55
C ASP A 93 -1.22 18.67 -3.20
N TYR A 94 -0.40 17.69 -2.81
CA TYR A 94 -0.42 17.10 -1.46
C TYR A 94 -0.07 18.13 -0.38
N VAL A 95 0.98 18.94 -0.59
CA VAL A 95 1.38 20.00 0.36
C VAL A 95 0.27 21.05 0.53
N LYS A 96 -0.44 21.42 -0.55
CA LYS A 96 -1.59 22.33 -0.44
C LYS A 96 -2.75 21.74 0.36
N GLN A 97 -3.02 20.43 0.21
CA GLN A 97 -4.04 19.76 1.01
C GLN A 97 -3.65 19.71 2.49
N LEU A 98 -2.38 19.44 2.79
CA LEU A 98 -1.84 19.50 4.15
C LEU A 98 -1.92 20.91 4.74
N ASP A 99 -1.54 21.95 4.00
CA ASP A 99 -1.61 23.35 4.47
C ASP A 99 -3.06 23.77 4.78
N LYS A 100 -4.03 23.31 3.96
CA LYS A 100 -5.45 23.53 4.22
C LYS A 100 -5.93 22.80 5.48
N ALA A 101 -5.49 21.56 5.69
CA ALA A 101 -5.84 20.79 6.87
C ALA A 101 -5.22 21.40 8.15
N ILE A 102 -3.97 21.85 8.08
CA ILE A 102 -3.27 22.50 9.20
C ILE A 102 -3.95 23.82 9.58
N LYS A 103 -4.32 24.66 8.59
CA LYS A 103 -5.06 25.90 8.87
C LYS A 103 -6.39 25.63 9.56
N LYS A 104 -7.13 24.62 9.09
CA LYS A 104 -8.39 24.21 9.72
C LYS A 104 -8.18 23.76 11.17
N GLN A 105 -7.17 22.95 11.43
CA GLN A 105 -6.83 22.52 12.80
C GLN A 105 -6.39 23.69 13.68
N GLN A 106 -5.65 24.65 13.15
CA GLN A 106 -5.26 25.87 13.90
C GLN A 106 -6.48 26.72 14.29
N GLU A 107 -7.46 26.85 13.39
CA GLU A 107 -8.73 27.54 13.69
C GLU A 107 -9.54 26.80 14.76
N GLU A 108 -9.63 25.46 14.68
CA GLU A 108 -10.29 24.62 15.69
C GLU A 108 -9.60 24.74 17.07
N ILE A 109 -8.27 24.70 17.12
CA ILE A 109 -7.50 24.89 18.37
C ILE A 109 -7.73 26.28 18.96
N HIS A 110 -7.72 27.33 18.14
CA HIS A 110 -7.96 28.69 18.61
C HIS A 110 -9.38 28.85 19.17
N ALA A 111 -10.38 28.20 18.55
CA ALA A 111 -11.75 28.21 19.06
C ALA A 111 -11.86 27.52 20.43
N ILE A 112 -11.18 26.38 20.62
CA ILE A 112 -11.13 25.67 21.91
C ILE A 112 -10.45 26.54 22.98
N GLN A 113 -9.30 27.15 22.65
CA GLN A 113 -8.57 28.00 23.60
C GLN A 113 -9.41 29.21 24.07
N GLU A 114 -10.19 29.80 23.17
CA GLU A 114 -11.08 30.91 23.52
C GLU A 114 -12.27 30.45 24.37
N ASP A 115 -12.79 29.23 24.15
CA ASP A 115 -13.84 28.65 24.99
C ASP A 115 -13.31 28.30 26.39
N ASP A 116 -12.15 27.63 26.47
CA ASP A 116 -11.48 27.30 27.72
C ASP A 116 -11.22 28.56 28.57
N LYS A 117 -10.78 29.64 27.92
CA LYS A 117 -10.57 30.92 28.60
C LYS A 117 -11.88 31.47 29.20
N LYS A 118 -12.98 31.44 28.46
CA LYS A 118 -14.29 31.90 28.94
C LYS A 118 -14.80 31.02 30.09
N GLN A 119 -14.60 29.71 30.00
CA GLN A 119 -14.94 28.80 31.08
C GLN A 119 -14.14 29.12 32.35
N TRP A 120 -12.83 29.37 32.21
CA TRP A 120 -11.98 29.76 33.35
C TRP A 120 -12.41 31.09 33.98
N GLU A 121 -12.78 32.08 33.17
CA GLU A 121 -13.34 33.34 33.64
C GLU A 121 -14.67 33.14 34.40
N HIS A 122 -15.53 32.22 33.92
CA HIS A 122 -16.77 31.87 34.60
C HIS A 122 -16.54 31.16 35.93
N ILE A 123 -15.59 30.21 35.99
CA ILE A 123 -15.22 29.50 37.21
C ILE A 123 -14.71 30.49 38.27
N ASN A 124 -13.81 31.41 37.90
CA ASN A 124 -13.33 32.45 38.81
C ASN A 124 -14.45 33.34 39.34
N ALA A 125 -15.43 33.67 38.50
CA ALA A 125 -16.58 34.46 38.93
C ALA A 125 -17.43 33.68 39.96
N ILE A 126 -17.65 32.38 39.74
CA ILE A 126 -18.33 31.50 40.69
C ILE A 126 -17.56 31.39 42.00
N GLU A 127 -16.24 31.17 41.95
CA GLU A 127 -15.41 31.08 43.16
C GLU A 127 -15.51 32.36 44.00
N LYS A 128 -15.43 33.52 43.36
CA LYS A 128 -15.60 34.81 44.05
C LYS A 128 -16.99 34.95 44.68
N THR A 129 -18.04 34.57 43.95
CA THR A 129 -19.41 34.58 44.50
C THR A 129 -19.54 33.60 45.65
N ASN A 130 -18.93 32.42 45.59
CA ASN A 130 -18.93 31.45 46.69
C ASN A 130 -18.17 31.98 47.91
N GLU A 131 -17.04 32.67 47.74
CA GLU A 131 -16.32 33.33 48.84
C GLU A 131 -17.15 34.47 49.47
N GLU A 132 -17.91 35.22 48.66
CA GLU A 132 -18.84 36.24 49.15
C GLU A 132 -20.02 35.60 49.89
N GLN A 133 -20.64 34.56 49.32
CA GLN A 133 -21.71 33.81 49.96
C GLN A 133 -21.26 33.14 51.25
N GLN A 134 -20.06 32.56 51.30
CA GLN A 134 -19.51 31.97 52.52
C GLN A 134 -19.30 33.04 53.59
N ARG A 135 -18.80 34.23 53.22
CA ARG A 135 -18.69 35.37 54.15
C ARG A 135 -20.05 35.86 54.65
N GLU A 136 -21.05 35.92 53.78
CA GLU A 136 -22.41 36.27 54.17
C GLU A 136 -23.02 35.21 55.09
N ILE A 137 -22.83 33.92 54.78
CA ILE A 137 -23.24 32.80 55.64
C ILE A 137 -22.56 32.89 57.00
N ASP A 138 -21.24 33.10 57.05
CA ASP A 138 -20.50 33.22 58.31
C ASP A 138 -20.99 34.43 59.11
N SER A 139 -21.26 35.57 58.46
CA SER A 139 -21.84 36.75 59.11
C SER A 139 -23.25 36.50 59.62
N VAL A 140 -24.08 35.83 58.84
CA VAL A 140 -25.45 35.46 59.23
C VAL A 140 -25.41 34.46 60.38
N LEU A 141 -24.53 33.46 60.36
CA LEU A 141 -24.32 32.52 61.46
C LEU A 141 -23.83 33.23 62.73
N ASP A 142 -22.95 34.21 62.62
CA ASP A 142 -22.52 35.05 63.74
C ASP A 142 -23.69 35.89 64.31
N THR A 143 -24.60 36.34 63.44
CA THR A 143 -25.76 37.16 63.82
C THR A 143 -26.97 36.34 64.31
N ILE A 144 -27.14 35.11 63.81
CA ILE A 144 -28.23 34.16 64.14
C ILE A 144 -27.79 33.17 65.23
N SER A 145 -26.51 33.14 65.59
CA SER A 145 -26.01 32.40 66.75
C SER A 145 -26.81 32.82 67.99
N CYS A 146 -27.68 31.91 68.45
CA CYS A 146 -28.37 31.96 69.73
C CYS A 146 -27.43 31.61 70.90
N PHE A 147 -26.12 31.50 70.64
CA PHE A 147 -25.08 31.15 71.59
C PHE A 147 -23.81 31.97 71.33
N SER A 148 -23.76 33.17 71.88
CA SER A 148 -22.49 33.76 72.28
C SER A 148 -22.35 33.62 73.80
N GLU A 149 -21.16 33.19 74.24
CA GLU A 149 -20.81 33.02 75.67
C GLU A 149 -21.68 32.03 76.50
N GLY A 150 -22.41 31.11 75.86
CA GLY A 150 -23.15 30.07 76.59
C GLY A 150 -24.51 30.50 77.13
N ILE A 151 -25.08 31.63 76.66
CA ILE A 151 -26.40 32.11 77.07
C ILE A 151 -27.25 32.45 75.84
N TRP A 152 -28.54 32.08 75.89
CA TRP A 152 -29.55 32.44 74.89
C TRP A 152 -29.82 33.95 74.90
N ILE A 153 -29.72 34.61 73.73
CA ILE A 153 -29.98 36.05 73.59
C ILE A 153 -31.34 36.27 72.91
N ASP A 154 -32.26 36.95 73.60
CA ASP A 154 -33.67 37.18 73.24
C ASP A 154 -33.94 38.54 72.55
N THR A 155 -33.01 39.03 71.72
CA THR A 155 -33.10 40.37 71.10
C THR A 155 -33.36 40.40 69.60
N LEU A 156 -33.50 39.26 68.93
CA LEU A 156 -33.90 39.22 67.52
C LEU A 156 -35.42 39.40 67.39
N LEU A 157 -35.87 40.17 66.39
CA LEU A 157 -37.28 40.35 66.04
C LEU A 157 -37.77 39.10 65.27
N TRP A 158 -38.61 38.30 65.92
CA TRP A 158 -39.17 37.08 65.34
C TRP A 158 -40.26 37.47 64.33
N SER A 159 -40.15 37.01 63.08
CA SER A 159 -41.25 37.07 62.11
C SER A 159 -42.09 35.81 62.23
N ASN A 160 -43.40 35.96 62.45
CA ASN A 160 -44.36 34.86 62.43
C ASN A 160 -44.75 34.43 60.99
N GLU A 161 -44.27 35.14 59.96
CA GLU A 161 -44.54 34.83 58.56
C GLU A 161 -43.44 34.01 57.90
N THR A 162 -42.24 33.93 58.50
CA THR A 162 -41.23 32.97 58.05
C THR A 162 -41.64 31.57 58.50
N VAL A 163 -42.03 30.74 57.55
CA VAL A 163 -42.30 29.31 57.77
C VAL A 163 -40.94 28.63 57.94
N TRP A 164 -40.42 28.67 59.15
CA TRP A 164 -39.30 27.81 59.53
C TRP A 164 -39.81 26.38 59.50
N ASP A 165 -39.12 25.50 58.76
CA ASP A 165 -39.44 24.08 58.78
C ASP A 165 -39.24 23.58 60.22
N ASN A 166 -40.34 23.45 60.95
CA ASN A 166 -40.34 23.10 62.37
C ASN A 166 -40.08 21.58 62.57
N ASN A 167 -39.71 20.89 61.49
CA ASN A 167 -39.12 19.57 61.58
C ASN A 167 -37.71 19.69 62.15
N LYS A 168 -37.53 19.23 63.39
CA LYS A 168 -36.22 19.10 64.07
C LYS A 168 -35.15 18.39 63.20
N TYR A 169 -35.57 17.62 62.19
CA TYR A 169 -34.71 16.83 61.32
C TYR A 169 -34.50 17.41 59.92
N ALA A 170 -35.05 18.58 59.57
CA ALA A 170 -35.01 19.13 58.19
C ALA A 170 -33.60 19.17 57.58
N ILE A 171 -32.59 19.62 58.35
CA ILE A 171 -31.18 19.64 57.90
C ILE A 171 -30.62 18.22 57.77
N THR A 172 -30.96 17.32 58.70
CA THR A 172 -30.48 15.94 58.69
C THR A 172 -31.07 15.16 57.51
N ASP A 173 -32.35 15.39 57.19
CA ASP A 173 -33.04 14.76 56.08
C ASP A 173 -32.49 15.24 54.73
N ASP A 174 -32.22 16.55 54.59
CA ASP A 174 -31.63 17.10 53.37
C ASP A 174 -30.18 16.62 53.15
N LEU A 175 -29.36 16.61 54.20
CA LEU A 175 -28.01 16.05 54.14
C LEU A 175 -28.04 14.57 53.79
N GLN A 176 -28.96 13.79 54.37
CA GLN A 176 -29.10 12.38 54.03
C GLN A 176 -29.53 12.18 52.57
N ARG A 177 -30.42 13.03 52.05
CA ARG A 177 -30.81 13.02 50.64
C ARG A 177 -29.61 13.30 49.72
N GLN A 178 -28.83 14.34 50.02
CA GLN A 178 -27.62 14.67 49.25
C GLN A 178 -26.58 13.54 49.31
N ILE A 179 -26.39 12.91 50.49
CA ILE A 179 -25.51 11.75 50.65
C ILE A 179 -25.98 10.58 49.79
N ASN A 180 -27.30 10.31 49.76
CA ASN A 180 -27.87 9.25 48.95
C ASN A 180 -27.68 9.53 47.44
N GLU A 181 -27.98 10.75 46.99
CA GLU A 181 -27.77 11.18 45.59
C GLU A 181 -26.29 11.06 45.18
N LEU A 182 -25.37 11.48 46.05
CA LEU A 182 -23.93 11.35 45.81
C LEU A 182 -23.49 9.88 45.76
N THR A 183 -24.03 9.04 46.64
CA THR A 183 -23.75 7.60 46.67
C THR A 183 -24.23 6.92 45.39
N ASP A 184 -25.42 7.27 44.92
CA ASP A 184 -26.00 6.74 43.67
C ASP A 184 -25.17 7.18 42.45
N HIS A 185 -24.74 8.44 42.41
CA HIS A 185 -23.85 8.95 41.36
C HIS A 185 -22.51 8.22 41.38
N HIS A 186 -21.90 8.05 42.56
CA HIS A 186 -20.63 7.37 42.71
C HIS A 186 -20.68 5.90 42.28
N ASN A 187 -21.76 5.19 42.62
CA ASN A 187 -21.98 3.82 42.19
C ASN A 187 -22.11 3.70 40.67
N LYS A 188 -22.76 4.69 40.04
CA LYS A 188 -22.84 4.77 38.58
C LYS A 188 -21.46 5.04 37.96
N ASP A 189 -20.71 6.00 38.49
CA ASP A 189 -19.36 6.31 38.01
C ASP A 189 -18.43 5.09 38.10
N ILE A 190 -18.48 4.34 39.21
CA ILE A 190 -17.73 3.07 39.36
C ILE A 190 -18.11 2.07 38.27
N THR A 191 -19.42 1.94 37.99
CA THR A 191 -19.91 1.02 36.95
C THR A 191 -19.41 1.44 35.56
N ASP A 192 -19.48 2.73 35.25
CA ASP A 192 -19.02 3.27 33.97
C ASP A 192 -17.50 3.15 33.80
N ILE A 193 -16.73 3.41 34.86
CA ILE A 193 -15.27 3.22 34.89
C ILE A 193 -14.90 1.76 34.67
N ASN A 194 -15.55 0.83 35.37
CA ASN A 194 -15.29 -0.60 35.21
C ASN A 194 -15.58 -1.06 33.77
N ASN A 195 -16.69 -0.62 33.18
CA ASN A 195 -17.01 -0.92 31.78
C ASN A 195 -15.95 -0.36 30.81
N HIS A 196 -15.43 0.85 31.08
CA HIS A 196 -14.35 1.45 30.29
C HIS A 196 -13.03 0.68 30.42
N ILE A 197 -12.67 0.22 31.62
CA ILE A 197 -11.48 -0.61 31.86
C ILE A 197 -11.59 -1.92 31.09
N ASP A 198 -12.73 -2.62 31.20
CA ASP A 198 -12.98 -3.89 30.50
C ASP A 198 -12.84 -3.75 28.98
N GLN A 199 -13.33 -2.64 28.42
CA GLN A 199 -13.19 -2.36 26.99
C GLN A 199 -11.73 -2.09 26.60
N HIS A 200 -11.01 -1.31 27.40
CA HIS A 200 -9.62 -0.99 27.15
C HIS A 200 -8.72 -2.23 27.20
N GLU A 201 -8.98 -3.18 28.11
CA GLU A 201 -8.27 -4.46 28.16
C GLU A 201 -8.49 -5.30 26.89
N LYS A 202 -9.73 -5.34 26.36
CA LYS A 202 -10.04 -6.01 25.08
C LYS A 202 -9.30 -5.36 23.92
N ASP A 203 -9.31 -4.04 23.85
CA ASP A 203 -8.65 -3.30 22.77
C ASP A 203 -7.13 -3.52 22.80
N GLN A 204 -6.50 -3.45 23.99
CA GLN A 204 -5.07 -3.76 24.14
C GLN A 204 -4.72 -5.17 23.67
N LYS A 205 -5.56 -6.17 23.97
CA LYS A 205 -5.35 -7.53 23.50
C LYS A 205 -5.38 -7.63 21.98
N ILE A 206 -6.35 -6.98 21.32
CA ILE A 206 -6.46 -6.94 19.86
C ILE A 206 -5.20 -6.29 19.24
N TYR A 207 -4.72 -5.19 19.82
CA TYR A 207 -3.49 -4.54 19.35
C TYR A 207 -2.26 -5.45 19.46
N GLN A 208 -2.13 -6.16 20.58
CA GLN A 208 -1.04 -7.10 20.79
C GLN A 208 -1.09 -8.26 19.79
N ASP A 209 -2.25 -8.91 19.65
CA ASP A 209 -2.46 -10.03 18.71
C ASP A 209 -2.15 -9.61 17.26
N THR A 210 -2.58 -8.41 16.85
CA THR A 210 -2.30 -7.86 15.52
C THR A 210 -0.81 -7.57 15.32
N THR A 211 -0.11 -7.09 16.36
CA THR A 211 1.32 -6.79 16.30
C THR A 211 2.15 -8.07 16.17
N ASP A 212 1.81 -9.08 16.97
CA ASP A 212 2.44 -10.40 16.90
C ASP A 212 2.19 -11.07 15.54
N ALA A 213 0.98 -10.93 14.99
CA ALA A 213 0.66 -11.39 13.65
C ALA A 213 1.51 -10.69 12.56
N LYS A 214 1.69 -9.36 12.65
CA LYS A 214 2.56 -8.62 11.72
C LYS A 214 4.00 -9.10 11.78
N LEU A 215 4.53 -9.31 12.99
CA LEU A 215 5.87 -9.83 13.22
C LEU A 215 6.03 -11.23 12.60
N LEU A 216 5.04 -12.11 12.80
CA LEU A 216 5.04 -13.45 12.20
C LEU A 216 5.00 -13.40 10.66
N VAL A 217 4.09 -12.60 10.09
CA VAL A 217 3.97 -12.45 8.62
C VAL A 217 5.29 -11.97 8.02
N LEU A 218 5.96 -11.02 8.66
CA LEU A 218 7.28 -10.54 8.25
C LEU A 218 8.36 -11.62 8.38
N ALA A 219 8.41 -12.32 9.51
CA ALA A 219 9.39 -13.37 9.77
C ALA A 219 9.29 -14.55 8.79
N LEU A 220 8.07 -14.95 8.43
CA LEU A 220 7.80 -16.03 7.49
C LEU A 220 7.89 -15.61 6.02
N GLY A 221 7.89 -14.30 5.73
CA GLY A 221 7.58 -13.81 4.38
C GLY A 221 6.22 -14.35 3.91
N ALA A 222 5.24 -14.36 4.80
CA ALA A 222 3.93 -14.94 4.55
C ALA A 222 3.23 -14.22 3.39
N LYS A 223 2.65 -15.01 2.48
CA LYS A 223 1.96 -14.56 1.29
C LYS A 223 0.84 -15.52 0.93
N THR A 224 -0.26 -14.95 0.48
CA THR A 224 -1.26 -15.73 -0.25
C THR A 224 -0.73 -16.00 -1.65
N THR A 225 -0.99 -17.20 -2.15
CA THR A 225 -0.72 -17.61 -3.53
C THR A 225 -2.01 -18.10 -4.12
N LEU A 226 -2.23 -17.76 -5.39
CA LEU A 226 -3.37 -18.22 -6.16
C LEU A 226 -2.86 -18.80 -7.47
N SER A 227 -3.29 -20.02 -7.77
CA SER A 227 -2.98 -20.71 -9.01
C SER A 227 -4.26 -21.17 -9.70
N LEU A 228 -4.16 -21.34 -11.01
CA LEU A 228 -5.29 -21.63 -11.89
C LEU A 228 -4.87 -22.69 -12.90
N THR A 229 -5.73 -23.69 -13.13
CA THR A 229 -5.48 -24.75 -14.11
C THR A 229 -6.78 -25.14 -14.83
N PRO A 230 -6.85 -25.06 -16.17
CA PRO A 230 -5.87 -24.42 -17.07
C PRO A 230 -5.86 -22.89 -16.89
N ASN A 231 -4.73 -22.24 -17.21
CA ASN A 231 -4.58 -20.78 -17.13
C ASN A 231 -5.01 -20.04 -18.41
N VAL A 232 -5.39 -20.79 -19.45
CA VAL A 232 -5.86 -20.27 -20.74
C VAL A 232 -6.99 -21.17 -21.26
N VAL A 233 -8.02 -20.55 -21.82
CA VAL A 233 -9.19 -21.22 -22.39
C VAL A 233 -9.52 -20.65 -23.77
N HIS A 234 -10.28 -21.40 -24.55
CA HIS A 234 -10.84 -20.88 -25.79
C HIS A 234 -12.04 -19.98 -25.53
N LYS A 235 -12.11 -18.85 -26.24
CA LYS A 235 -13.23 -17.90 -26.12
C LYS A 235 -14.58 -18.58 -26.38
N GLY A 236 -15.55 -18.33 -25.50
CA GLY A 236 -16.91 -18.84 -25.58
C GLY A 236 -17.07 -20.36 -25.39
N VAL A 237 -16.00 -21.09 -25.09
CA VAL A 237 -16.04 -22.54 -24.85
C VAL A 237 -16.05 -22.82 -23.35
N GLU A 238 -17.09 -23.51 -22.89
CA GLU A 238 -17.17 -23.94 -21.50
C GLU A 238 -16.00 -24.88 -21.15
N THR A 239 -15.22 -24.49 -20.14
CA THR A 239 -14.07 -25.25 -19.67
C THR A 239 -14.10 -25.33 -18.14
N ASN A 240 -13.85 -26.51 -17.58
CA ASN A 240 -13.68 -26.66 -16.15
C ASN A 240 -12.30 -26.16 -15.72
N ILE A 241 -12.29 -25.17 -14.83
CA ILE A 241 -11.08 -24.62 -14.22
C ILE A 241 -10.98 -25.05 -12.76
N THR A 242 -9.75 -25.19 -12.26
CA THR A 242 -9.43 -25.39 -10.86
C THR A 242 -8.65 -24.19 -10.34
N LEU A 243 -9.20 -23.51 -9.35
CA LEU A 243 -8.52 -22.46 -8.58
C LEU A 243 -7.94 -23.09 -7.31
N ARG A 244 -6.68 -22.81 -7.02
CA ARG A 244 -6.03 -23.24 -5.78
C ARG A 244 -5.40 -22.04 -5.10
N ALA A 245 -5.96 -21.66 -3.96
CA ALA A 245 -5.41 -20.66 -3.09
C ALA A 245 -4.68 -21.31 -1.92
N LYS A 246 -3.53 -20.76 -1.55
CA LYS A 246 -2.73 -21.23 -0.42
C LYS A 246 -2.06 -20.06 0.28
N VAL A 247 -2.02 -20.11 1.61
CA VAL A 247 -1.20 -19.21 2.43
C VAL A 247 -0.11 -20.02 3.14
N ASN A 248 1.09 -19.46 3.29
CA ASN A 248 2.19 -20.07 4.06
C ASN A 248 2.27 -19.48 5.48
N ILE A 249 1.17 -19.60 6.22
CA ILE A 249 1.11 -19.30 7.65
C ILE A 249 0.91 -20.63 8.38
N ASP A 250 1.73 -20.88 9.40
CA ASP A 250 1.65 -22.07 10.26
C ASP A 250 0.93 -21.72 11.57
N ASP A 251 -0.26 -21.14 11.42
CA ASP A 251 -1.19 -20.75 12.48
C ASP A 251 -2.61 -20.82 11.92
N ASP A 252 -3.61 -20.82 12.79
CA ASP A 252 -5.01 -20.74 12.41
C ASP A 252 -5.30 -19.38 11.74
N ILE A 253 -5.99 -19.43 10.61
CA ILE A 253 -6.39 -18.25 9.86
C ILE A 253 -7.87 -17.93 10.12
N ASP A 254 -8.23 -16.65 10.02
CA ASP A 254 -9.62 -16.25 10.18
C ASP A 254 -10.46 -16.71 8.98
N ASN A 255 -9.92 -16.49 7.77
CA ASN A 255 -10.57 -16.87 6.53
C ASN A 255 -9.60 -16.83 5.32
N LEU A 256 -9.86 -17.66 4.32
CA LEU A 256 -9.24 -17.64 2.99
C LEU A 256 -10.37 -17.64 1.97
N SER A 257 -10.51 -16.55 1.23
CA SER A 257 -11.60 -16.35 0.26
C SER A 257 -11.07 -16.22 -1.15
N ILE A 258 -11.80 -16.77 -2.14
CA ILE A 258 -11.55 -16.61 -3.57
C ILE A 258 -12.68 -15.80 -4.18
N TYR A 259 -12.34 -14.84 -5.04
CA TYR A 259 -13.26 -13.94 -5.70
C TYR A 259 -13.07 -13.94 -7.21
N GLN A 260 -14.18 -13.75 -7.94
CA GLN A 260 -14.21 -13.41 -9.36
C GLN A 260 -14.81 -12.00 -9.49
N GLY A 261 -13.97 -11.01 -9.78
CA GLY A 261 -14.39 -9.61 -9.60
C GLY A 261 -14.80 -9.36 -8.15
N GLN A 262 -16.03 -8.89 -7.91
CA GLN A 262 -16.60 -8.68 -6.57
C GLN A 262 -17.38 -9.91 -6.02
N ARG A 263 -17.59 -10.94 -6.84
CA ARG A 263 -18.38 -12.12 -6.44
C ARG A 263 -17.52 -13.09 -5.65
N LEU A 264 -17.96 -13.46 -4.45
CA LEU A 264 -17.37 -14.55 -3.69
C LEU A 264 -17.60 -15.88 -4.44
N VAL A 265 -16.52 -16.61 -4.68
CA VAL A 265 -16.53 -17.92 -5.32
C VAL A 265 -16.58 -19.01 -4.27
N ASP A 266 -15.68 -18.94 -3.30
CA ASP A 266 -15.52 -19.95 -2.26
C ASP A 266 -14.74 -19.34 -1.10
N SER A 267 -14.91 -19.89 0.11
CA SER A 267 -14.17 -19.48 1.29
C SER A 267 -13.94 -20.63 2.25
N SER A 268 -12.89 -20.53 3.06
CA SER A 268 -12.53 -21.57 4.03
C SER A 268 -11.65 -21.01 5.15
N LYS A 269 -11.68 -21.64 6.32
CA LYS A 269 -10.78 -21.33 7.43
C LYS A 269 -9.49 -22.14 7.43
N VAL A 270 -9.24 -22.93 6.37
CA VAL A 270 -8.01 -23.70 6.21
C VAL A 270 -7.03 -23.02 5.25
N GLN A 271 -5.74 -23.25 5.46
CA GLN A 271 -4.64 -22.58 4.73
C GLN A 271 -4.54 -22.97 3.24
N ASN A 272 -5.33 -23.96 2.80
CA ASN A 272 -5.37 -24.42 1.41
C ASN A 272 -6.83 -24.56 0.97
N LEU A 273 -7.20 -23.89 -0.12
CA LEU A 273 -8.53 -23.93 -0.71
C LEU A 273 -8.42 -24.33 -2.18
N SER A 274 -9.18 -25.34 -2.59
CA SER A 274 -9.23 -25.82 -3.98
C SER A 274 -10.68 -25.84 -4.44
N HIS A 275 -11.00 -25.03 -5.44
CA HIS A 275 -12.34 -24.90 -5.99
C HIS A 275 -12.36 -25.21 -7.48
N GLN A 276 -13.32 -26.01 -7.92
CA GLN A 276 -13.54 -26.33 -9.34
C GLN A 276 -14.84 -25.71 -9.82
N MET A 277 -14.80 -25.06 -10.98
CA MET A 277 -15.99 -24.49 -11.61
C MET A 277 -15.93 -24.56 -13.14
N PRO A 278 -17.07 -24.68 -13.83
CA PRO A 278 -17.15 -24.40 -15.25
C PRO A 278 -17.05 -22.88 -15.49
N ILE A 279 -16.41 -22.49 -16.58
CA ILE A 279 -16.38 -21.10 -17.04
C ILE A 279 -16.45 -21.04 -18.57
N SER A 280 -17.24 -20.11 -19.10
CA SER A 280 -17.26 -19.71 -20.51
C SER A 280 -17.15 -18.19 -20.57
N THR A 281 -16.16 -17.68 -21.30
CA THR A 281 -15.85 -16.24 -21.36
C THR A 281 -15.18 -15.88 -22.68
N ASP A 282 -15.44 -14.67 -23.17
CA ASP A 282 -14.78 -14.09 -24.35
C ASP A 282 -13.65 -13.11 -24.00
N VAL A 283 -13.50 -12.80 -22.70
CA VAL A 283 -12.55 -11.83 -22.15
C VAL A 283 -11.71 -12.47 -21.05
N ASP A 284 -10.54 -11.86 -20.81
CA ASP A 284 -9.67 -12.25 -19.69
C ASP A 284 -10.39 -12.02 -18.35
N VAL A 285 -10.28 -12.98 -17.44
CA VAL A 285 -10.98 -12.94 -16.14
C VAL A 285 -9.96 -12.88 -15.01
N LEU A 286 -10.04 -11.83 -14.19
CA LEU A 286 -9.21 -11.68 -13.00
C LEU A 286 -9.88 -12.39 -11.81
N PHE A 287 -9.15 -13.34 -11.24
CA PHE A 287 -9.46 -13.94 -9.94
C PHE A 287 -8.57 -13.32 -8.87
N ARG A 288 -9.13 -13.20 -7.67
CA ARG A 288 -8.43 -12.71 -6.48
C ARG A 288 -8.59 -13.70 -5.35
N ALA A 289 -7.61 -13.79 -4.47
CA ALA A 289 -7.72 -14.48 -3.21
C ALA A 289 -7.25 -13.58 -2.08
N GLU A 290 -7.91 -13.64 -0.94
CA GLU A 290 -7.61 -12.84 0.24
C GLU A 290 -7.59 -13.75 1.45
N THR A 291 -6.46 -13.75 2.17
CA THR A 291 -6.37 -14.40 3.48
C THR A 291 -6.52 -13.34 4.56
N GLU A 292 -7.49 -13.52 5.45
CA GLU A 292 -7.66 -12.77 6.69
C GLU A 292 -6.95 -13.51 7.82
N TYR A 293 -6.08 -12.80 8.53
CA TYR A 293 -5.32 -13.35 9.65
C TYR A 293 -5.04 -12.29 10.70
N LYS A 294 -5.71 -12.37 11.85
CA LYS A 294 -5.55 -11.49 13.02
C LYS A 294 -5.57 -10.01 12.64
N GLY A 295 -6.57 -9.62 11.86
CA GLY A 295 -6.77 -8.24 11.38
C GLY A 295 -5.91 -7.83 10.17
N LEU A 296 -5.11 -8.75 9.61
CA LEU A 296 -4.34 -8.52 8.39
C LEU A 296 -5.03 -9.13 7.18
N ILE A 297 -4.80 -8.53 6.01
CA ILE A 297 -5.28 -9.03 4.71
C ILE A 297 -4.07 -9.29 3.81
N LEU A 298 -3.92 -10.54 3.36
CA LEU A 298 -2.87 -10.95 2.42
C LEU A 298 -3.49 -11.25 1.05
N PRO A 299 -3.33 -10.37 0.05
CA PRO A 299 -3.95 -10.53 -1.26
C PRO A 299 -3.11 -11.39 -2.21
N ALA A 300 -3.78 -12.05 -3.15
CA ALA A 300 -3.20 -12.69 -4.33
C ALA A 300 -4.14 -12.52 -5.53
N SER A 301 -3.60 -12.57 -6.75
CA SER A 301 -4.42 -12.50 -7.96
C SER A 301 -3.85 -13.35 -9.08
N ILE A 302 -4.72 -13.80 -9.98
CA ILE A 302 -4.34 -14.51 -11.20
C ILE A 302 -5.34 -14.22 -12.32
N THR A 303 -4.86 -14.18 -13.55
CA THR A 303 -5.70 -13.97 -14.74
C THR A 303 -5.90 -15.27 -15.49
N LEU A 304 -7.16 -15.60 -15.78
CA LEU A 304 -7.53 -16.57 -16.80
C LEU A 304 -7.51 -15.87 -18.16
N TYR A 305 -6.74 -16.40 -19.10
CA TYR A 305 -6.64 -15.85 -20.45
C TYR A 305 -7.66 -16.49 -21.39
N ALA A 306 -8.51 -15.67 -22.03
CA ALA A 306 -9.43 -16.12 -23.07
C ALA A 306 -8.83 -15.84 -24.44
N ARG A 307 -8.53 -16.87 -25.22
CA ARG A 307 -7.87 -16.72 -26.53
C ARG A 307 -8.65 -17.42 -27.64
N TYR A 308 -8.62 -16.84 -28.85
CA TYR A 308 -9.11 -17.57 -30.01
C TYR A 308 -8.23 -18.80 -30.30
N PRO A 309 -8.76 -19.85 -30.95
CA PRO A 309 -7.98 -21.05 -31.22
C PRO A 309 -6.88 -20.81 -32.26
N ILE A 310 -5.71 -21.43 -32.04
CA ILE A 310 -4.69 -21.57 -33.09
C ILE A 310 -5.04 -22.83 -33.90
N TYR A 311 -4.86 -22.75 -35.22
CA TYR A 311 -5.02 -23.90 -36.10
C TYR A 311 -3.72 -24.22 -36.82
N CYS A 312 -3.40 -25.49 -37.02
CA CYS A 312 -2.28 -25.90 -37.85
C CYS A 312 -2.54 -27.23 -38.58
N GLY A 313 -1.98 -27.37 -39.78
CA GLY A 313 -2.10 -28.62 -40.54
C GLY A 313 -1.84 -28.47 -42.03
N PHE A 314 -2.17 -29.53 -42.77
CA PHE A 314 -2.03 -29.58 -44.23
C PHE A 314 -3.36 -29.32 -44.92
N GLY A 315 -3.35 -28.42 -45.91
CA GLY A 315 -4.53 -28.03 -46.68
C GLY A 315 -4.17 -27.59 -48.09
N ALA A 316 -5.16 -27.60 -48.99
CA ALA A 316 -5.02 -26.98 -50.30
C ALA A 316 -5.24 -25.47 -50.19
N THR A 317 -6.07 -25.07 -49.22
CA THR A 317 -6.40 -23.69 -48.89
C THR A 317 -6.45 -23.50 -47.37
N VAL A 318 -6.48 -22.24 -46.93
CA VAL A 318 -6.60 -21.89 -45.50
C VAL A 318 -7.94 -22.34 -44.90
N LEU A 319 -9.00 -22.43 -45.71
CA LEU A 319 -10.32 -22.86 -45.25
C LEU A 319 -10.34 -24.34 -44.84
N ASP A 320 -9.46 -25.16 -45.43
CA ASP A 320 -9.30 -26.58 -45.07
C ASP A 320 -8.71 -26.77 -43.66
N ILE A 321 -8.13 -25.70 -43.09
CA ILE A 321 -7.42 -25.70 -41.81
C ILE A 321 -8.27 -25.13 -40.67
N LYS A 322 -9.20 -24.21 -40.96
CA LYS A 322 -10.01 -23.55 -39.92
C LYS A 322 -11.17 -24.45 -39.47
N ASN A 323 -10.86 -25.56 -38.82
CA ASN A 323 -11.82 -26.51 -38.25
C ASN A 323 -11.25 -27.19 -37.01
N SER A 324 -12.13 -27.86 -36.25
CA SER A 324 -11.79 -28.48 -34.97
C SER A 324 -10.71 -29.57 -35.05
N SER A 325 -10.54 -30.26 -36.19
CA SER A 325 -9.50 -31.29 -36.30
C SER A 325 -8.08 -30.74 -36.42
N HIS A 326 -7.94 -29.45 -36.75
CA HIS A 326 -6.65 -28.75 -36.84
C HIS A 326 -6.44 -27.77 -35.68
N GLN A 327 -7.41 -27.67 -34.77
CA GLN A 327 -7.33 -26.83 -33.59
C GLN A 327 -6.33 -27.42 -32.60
N ILE A 328 -5.43 -26.59 -32.08
CA ILE A 328 -4.54 -26.98 -30.99
C ILE A 328 -5.09 -26.50 -29.64
N SER A 329 -4.56 -27.07 -28.56
CA SER A 329 -4.87 -26.64 -27.19
C SER A 329 -4.67 -25.14 -27.01
N ALA A 330 -5.50 -24.50 -26.17
CA ALA A 330 -5.35 -23.09 -25.84
C ALA A 330 -3.93 -22.77 -25.31
N ARG A 331 -3.38 -21.62 -25.71
CA ARG A 331 -2.03 -21.15 -25.34
C ARG A 331 -2.02 -19.65 -25.16
N THR A 332 -1.16 -19.15 -24.28
CA THR A 332 -0.86 -17.71 -24.13
C THR A 332 0.14 -17.20 -25.15
N SER A 333 0.87 -18.12 -25.82
CA SER A 333 1.83 -17.83 -26.88
C SER A 333 1.66 -18.81 -28.04
N ALA A 334 1.86 -18.32 -29.26
CA ALA A 334 1.91 -19.17 -30.45
C ALA A 334 3.26 -19.89 -30.57
N ALA A 335 4.30 -19.47 -29.86
CA ALA A 335 5.60 -20.13 -29.90
C ALA A 335 5.49 -21.59 -29.47
N GLY A 336 6.26 -22.47 -30.12
CA GLY A 336 6.29 -23.89 -29.81
C GLY A 336 6.46 -24.76 -31.04
N ASN A 337 6.22 -26.06 -30.85
CA ASN A 337 6.33 -27.06 -31.89
C ASN A 337 4.98 -27.33 -32.56
N TYR A 338 5.02 -27.39 -33.88
CA TYR A 338 3.91 -27.64 -34.78
C TYR A 338 4.24 -28.86 -35.63
N ARG A 339 3.67 -30.02 -35.26
CA ARG A 339 3.97 -31.30 -35.89
C ARG A 339 2.71 -31.93 -36.47
N THR A 340 2.73 -32.24 -37.76
CA THR A 340 1.64 -32.95 -38.45
C THR A 340 2.21 -33.87 -39.53
N ILE A 341 1.49 -34.94 -39.84
CA ILE A 341 1.78 -35.84 -40.97
C ILE A 341 0.72 -35.61 -42.05
N ASN A 342 1.17 -35.38 -43.28
CA ASN A 342 0.30 -35.15 -44.42
C ASN A 342 -0.31 -36.45 -44.93
N THR A 343 -1.61 -36.45 -45.20
CA THR A 343 -2.35 -37.62 -45.71
C THR A 343 -2.74 -37.47 -47.18
N LYS A 344 -2.53 -36.31 -47.80
CA LYS A 344 -2.96 -36.00 -49.17
C LYS A 344 -1.84 -35.46 -50.04
N ASN A 345 -1.94 -35.62 -51.35
CA ASN A 345 -0.98 -35.04 -52.28
C ASN A 345 -1.22 -33.53 -52.50
N ASN A 346 -0.17 -32.81 -52.91
CA ASN A 346 -0.24 -31.40 -53.28
C ASN A 346 -0.79 -30.45 -52.18
N GLN A 347 -0.38 -30.63 -50.93
CA GLN A 347 -0.82 -29.82 -49.80
C GLN A 347 0.25 -28.81 -49.35
N ARG A 348 -0.18 -27.67 -48.81
CA ARG A 348 0.71 -26.76 -48.07
C ARG A 348 0.47 -26.89 -46.58
N TYR A 349 1.49 -26.58 -45.79
CA TYR A 349 1.38 -26.52 -44.35
C TYR A 349 1.03 -25.11 -43.90
N TYR A 350 0.06 -25.00 -42.99
CA TYR A 350 -0.42 -23.74 -42.47
C TYR A 350 -0.33 -23.69 -40.94
N ILE A 351 -0.07 -22.48 -40.43
CA ILE A 351 -0.28 -22.11 -39.02
C ILE A 351 -1.11 -20.83 -39.03
N LEU A 352 -2.29 -20.86 -38.39
CA LEU A 352 -3.18 -19.71 -38.24
C LEU A 352 -3.10 -19.26 -36.78
N VAL A 353 -2.50 -18.10 -36.56
CA VAL A 353 -2.37 -17.49 -35.23
C VAL A 353 -3.36 -16.33 -35.14
N PRO A 354 -4.32 -16.33 -34.20
CA PRO A 354 -5.20 -15.19 -34.02
C PRO A 354 -4.43 -13.99 -33.47
N VAL A 355 -4.87 -12.77 -33.80
CA VAL A 355 -4.12 -11.55 -33.46
C VAL A 355 -4.14 -11.18 -31.97
N ASP A 356 -4.96 -11.82 -31.16
CA ASP A 356 -4.93 -11.73 -29.70
C ASP A 356 -3.77 -12.54 -29.07
N ILE A 357 -3.00 -13.25 -29.89
CA ILE A 357 -1.75 -13.93 -29.53
C ILE A 357 -0.59 -13.29 -30.31
N ALA A 358 0.55 -13.15 -29.65
CA ALA A 358 1.76 -12.61 -30.28
C ALA A 358 2.12 -13.37 -31.56
N ALA A 359 2.45 -12.62 -32.60
CA ALA A 359 2.81 -13.16 -33.90
C ALA A 359 4.16 -13.91 -33.83
N LEU A 360 4.22 -15.05 -34.51
CA LEU A 360 5.46 -15.77 -34.79
C LEU A 360 6.38 -14.96 -35.70
N SER A 361 7.67 -15.06 -35.44
CA SER A 361 8.74 -14.25 -36.03
C SER A 361 9.84 -15.10 -36.66
N ASP A 362 10.07 -16.31 -36.15
CA ASP A 362 11.12 -17.22 -36.62
C ASP A 362 10.59 -18.66 -36.71
N PHE A 363 11.12 -19.43 -37.67
CA PHE A 363 10.67 -20.78 -37.98
C PHE A 363 11.87 -21.65 -38.33
N THR A 364 11.96 -22.81 -37.68
CA THR A 364 13.01 -23.79 -37.96
C THR A 364 12.42 -25.19 -38.13
N MET A 365 13.06 -26.01 -38.96
CA MET A 365 12.72 -27.42 -39.16
C MET A 365 14.03 -28.23 -39.18
N GLY A 366 14.18 -29.17 -38.23
CA GLY A 366 15.44 -29.90 -38.06
C GLY A 366 16.64 -29.02 -37.69
N GLY A 367 16.41 -27.85 -37.08
CA GLY A 367 17.44 -26.88 -36.71
C GLY A 367 17.86 -25.90 -37.81
N ALA A 368 17.40 -26.11 -39.06
CA ALA A 368 17.64 -25.17 -40.16
C ALA A 368 16.50 -24.15 -40.27
N PRO A 369 16.76 -22.91 -40.72
CA PRO A 369 15.73 -21.92 -41.02
C PRO A 369 14.71 -22.48 -42.02
N TYR A 370 13.43 -22.25 -41.75
CA TYR A 370 12.32 -22.72 -42.57
C TYR A 370 11.47 -21.54 -43.03
N VAL A 371 11.25 -21.41 -44.34
CA VAL A 371 10.55 -20.24 -44.89
C VAL A 371 9.03 -20.44 -44.81
N MET A 372 8.37 -19.52 -44.08
CA MET A 372 6.92 -19.39 -44.01
C MET A 372 6.49 -18.03 -44.57
N ASN A 373 5.67 -18.05 -45.61
CA ASN A 373 5.05 -16.84 -46.14
C ASN A 373 3.94 -16.39 -45.19
N SER A 374 3.95 -15.12 -44.79
CA SER A 374 2.95 -14.60 -43.84
C SER A 374 2.00 -13.59 -44.48
N ARG A 375 0.72 -13.64 -44.08
CA ARG A 375 -0.30 -12.64 -44.43
C ARG A 375 -1.35 -12.54 -43.32
N LYS A 376 -2.17 -11.50 -43.35
CA LYS A 376 -3.34 -11.37 -42.49
C LYS A 376 -4.62 -11.72 -43.26
N GLN A 377 -5.56 -12.36 -42.59
CA GLN A 377 -6.89 -12.64 -43.15
C GLN A 377 -7.91 -12.75 -42.01
N THR A 378 -9.11 -12.22 -42.24
CA THR A 378 -10.21 -12.26 -41.28
C THR A 378 -11.18 -13.39 -41.63
N PHE A 379 -11.55 -14.17 -40.62
CA PHE A 379 -12.57 -15.21 -40.70
C PHE A 379 -13.52 -15.08 -39.52
N ASP A 380 -14.83 -15.08 -39.75
CA ASP A 380 -15.86 -15.01 -38.70
C ASP A 380 -15.61 -13.89 -37.69
N ASN A 381 -15.27 -12.69 -38.17
CA ASN A 381 -14.91 -11.50 -37.38
C ASN A 381 -13.64 -11.63 -36.51
N VAL A 382 -12.81 -12.65 -36.73
CA VAL A 382 -11.51 -12.82 -36.07
C VAL A 382 -10.39 -12.67 -37.10
N GLU A 383 -9.47 -11.73 -36.86
CA GLU A 383 -8.27 -11.58 -37.68
C GLU A 383 -7.22 -12.63 -37.28
N TYR A 384 -6.67 -13.33 -38.28
CA TYR A 384 -5.58 -14.27 -38.11
C TYR A 384 -4.36 -13.82 -38.92
N LYS A 385 -3.18 -14.02 -38.34
CA LYS A 385 -1.93 -14.06 -39.08
C LYS A 385 -1.68 -15.49 -39.54
N ILE A 386 -1.71 -15.70 -40.84
CA ILE A 386 -1.50 -16.98 -41.50
C ILE A 386 -0.03 -17.09 -41.86
N TYR A 387 0.55 -18.25 -41.56
CA TYR A 387 1.88 -18.66 -41.99
C TYR A 387 1.74 -19.88 -42.87
N GLU A 388 2.21 -19.77 -44.10
CA GLU A 388 2.08 -20.78 -45.16
C GLU A 388 3.44 -21.28 -45.60
N SER A 389 3.61 -22.60 -45.71
CA SER A 389 4.86 -23.18 -46.18
C SER A 389 5.22 -22.72 -47.58
N GLY A 390 6.49 -22.38 -47.79
CA GLY A 390 7.02 -22.19 -49.15
C GLY A 390 6.93 -23.47 -49.98
N ALA A 391 7.11 -24.63 -49.35
CA ALA A 391 7.06 -25.94 -49.98
C ALA A 391 5.62 -26.49 -50.12
N VAL A 392 5.46 -27.40 -51.10
CA VAL A 392 4.26 -28.23 -51.30
C VAL A 392 4.63 -29.67 -50.99
N TYR A 393 3.74 -30.36 -50.28
CA TYR A 393 3.96 -31.67 -49.69
C TYR A 393 3.02 -32.71 -50.29
N ASN A 394 3.54 -33.92 -50.45
CA ASN A 394 2.76 -35.09 -50.83
C ASN A 394 2.36 -35.92 -49.61
N ALA A 395 1.46 -36.88 -49.82
CA ALA A 395 1.03 -37.80 -48.77
C ALA A 395 2.24 -38.53 -48.17
N GLY A 396 2.23 -38.71 -46.85
CA GLY A 396 3.33 -39.31 -46.09
C GLY A 396 4.41 -38.32 -45.63
N ALA A 397 4.38 -37.07 -46.07
CA ALA A 397 5.33 -36.06 -45.58
C ALA A 397 5.06 -35.69 -44.13
N GLU A 398 6.11 -35.66 -43.30
CA GLU A 398 6.06 -35.13 -41.95
C GLU A 398 6.64 -33.73 -41.90
N VAL A 399 5.93 -32.80 -41.27
CA VAL A 399 6.42 -31.46 -40.94
C VAL A 399 6.47 -31.32 -39.43
N ASN A 400 7.61 -30.87 -38.91
CA ASN A 400 7.83 -30.57 -37.50
C ASN A 400 8.55 -29.23 -37.38
N ILE A 401 7.77 -28.16 -37.25
CA ILE A 401 8.26 -26.78 -37.22
C ILE A 401 8.35 -26.32 -35.77
N THR A 402 9.51 -25.82 -35.38
CA THR A 402 9.67 -25.04 -34.15
C THR A 402 9.54 -23.56 -34.52
N ALA A 403 8.52 -22.90 -33.98
CA ALA A 403 8.24 -21.49 -34.22
C ALA A 403 8.44 -20.65 -32.94
N LYS A 404 8.92 -19.40 -33.11
CA LYS A 404 9.15 -18.45 -32.02
C LYS A 404 8.38 -17.15 -32.21
#